data_AF-A0A0F9KXR7-F1
#
_entry.id   AF-A0A0F9KXR7-F1
#
_cell.length_a   1.000
_cell.length_b   1.000
_cell.length_c   1.000
_cell.angle_alpha   90.00
_cell.angle_beta   90.00
_cell.angle_gamma   90.00
#
_symmetry.space_group_name_H-M   'P 1'
#
loop_
_entity.id
_entity.type
_entity.pdbx_description
1 polymer ?
#
loop_
_entity_poly.entity_id
_entity_poly.type
_entity_poly.pdbx_seq_one_letter_code
_entity_poly.pdbx_strand_id
1 'polypeptide(L)' 'MKREYYDQLIGYYTLYRIGGVNNTTKNVDIKRLGVYFSRHGYLHLYNIENIIDETEFSKFIEWFKE' A
#
# COMPACT_ATOMS: atom_id res chain seq x y z
N MET A 1 -4.35 -13.56 -8.68
CA MET A 1 -3.85 -12.77 -7.53
C MET A 1 -4.49 -13.32 -6.26
N LYS A 2 -3.73 -13.66 -5.22
CA LYS A 2 -4.32 -14.09 -3.94
C LYS A 2 -4.68 -12.87 -3.09
N ARG A 3 -5.78 -12.96 -2.33
CA ARG A 3 -6.23 -11.89 -1.42
C ARG A 3 -5.17 -11.48 -0.41
N GLU A 4 -4.44 -12.45 0.14
CA GLU A 4 -3.33 -12.24 1.08
C GLU A 4 -2.25 -11.28 0.54
N TYR A 5 -1.91 -11.36 -0.75
CA TYR A 5 -0.92 -10.47 -1.35
C TYR A 5 -1.42 -9.03 -1.47
N TYR A 6 -2.72 -8.88 -1.72
CA TYR A 6 -3.36 -7.56 -1.72
C TYR A 6 -3.36 -6.97 -0.31
N ASP A 7 -3.77 -7.75 0.69
CA ASP A 7 -3.81 -7.30 2.09
C ASP A 7 -2.39 -6.93 2.58
N GLN A 8 -1.36 -7.67 2.18
CA GLN A 8 0.04 -7.31 2.45
C GLN A 8 0.44 -5.97 1.82
N LEU A 9 0.09 -5.73 0.55
CA LEU A 9 0.39 -4.46 -0.11
C LEU A 9 -0.29 -3.28 0.61
N ILE A 10 -1.55 -3.43 1.00
CA ILE A 10 -2.28 -2.41 1.76
C ILE A 10 -1.62 -2.20 3.12
N GLY A 11 -1.24 -3.27 3.82
CA GLY A 11 -0.54 -3.18 5.10
C GLY A 11 0.78 -2.39 4.99
N TYR A 12 1.62 -2.70 4.01
CA TYR A 12 2.87 -1.96 3.80
C TYR A 12 2.64 -0.50 3.43
N TYR A 13 1.63 -0.22 2.59
CA TYR A 13 1.26 1.16 2.26
C TYR A 13 0.74 1.93 3.49
N THR A 14 0.00 1.26 4.37
CA THR A 14 -0.49 1.84 5.63
C THR A 14 0.66 2.20 6.56
N LEU A 15 1.62 1.28 6.76
CA LEU A 15 2.84 1.54 7.53
C LEU A 15 3.66 2.71 6.93
N TYR A 16 3.75 2.77 5.60
CA TYR A 16 4.36 3.89 4.89
C TYR A 16 3.67 5.22 5.25
N ARG A 17 2.34 5.26 5.25
CA ARG A 17 1.54 6.45 5.55
C ARG A 17 1.58 6.89 7.02
N ILE A 18 1.84 5.97 7.96
CA ILE A 18 1.95 6.29 9.39
C ILE A 18 3.29 6.97 9.73
N GLY A 19 4.41 6.50 9.16
CA GLY A 19 5.73 7.06 9.50
C GLY A 19 6.89 6.58 8.63
N GLY A 20 6.61 5.84 7.56
CA GLY A 20 7.64 5.25 6.70
C GLY A 20 8.48 4.16 7.39
N VAL A 21 9.49 3.68 6.67
CA VAL A 21 10.54 2.80 7.23
C VAL A 21 11.67 3.70 7.75
N ASN A 22 12.14 3.48 8.98
CA ASN A 22 13.22 4.24 9.62
C ASN A 22 12.93 5.72 9.93
N ASN A 23 11.67 6.09 10.18
CA ASN A 23 11.27 7.47 10.52
C ASN A 23 11.72 8.51 9.46
N THR A 24 12.02 8.04 8.24
CA THR A 24 12.47 8.84 7.10
C THR A 24 11.32 8.88 6.11
N THR A 25 10.35 9.75 6.39
CA THR A 25 9.38 10.17 5.38
C THR A 25 10.10 11.05 4.37
N LYS A 26 10.81 10.44 3.42
CA LYS A 26 10.89 11.09 2.10
C LYS A 26 9.43 11.17 1.64
N ASN A 27 8.88 12.39 1.52
CA ASN A 27 7.54 12.69 0.98
C ASN A 27 7.43 12.19 -0.47
N VAL A 28 7.46 10.87 -0.65
CA VAL A 28 7.36 10.23 -1.95
C VAL A 28 5.89 9.96 -2.19
N ASP A 29 5.35 10.59 -3.22
CA ASP A 29 3.97 10.34 -3.60
C ASP A 29 3.87 8.99 -4.34
N ILE A 30 3.59 7.92 -3.60
CA ILE A 30 3.43 6.57 -4.16
C ILE A 30 2.08 6.50 -4.89
N LYS A 31 2.13 6.46 -6.21
CA LYS A 31 0.92 6.38 -7.06
C LYS A 31 0.45 4.95 -7.35
N ARG A 32 1.35 3.96 -7.26
CA ARG A 32 1.08 2.57 -7.66
C ARG A 32 1.74 1.57 -6.72
N LEU A 33 1.03 0.49 -6.46
CA LEU A 33 1.53 -0.70 -5.75
C LEU A 33 1.38 -1.92 -6.66
N GLY A 34 2.19 -2.95 -6.44
CA GLY A 34 2.06 -4.13 -7.26
C GLY A 34 2.96 -5.29 -6.87
N VAL A 35 2.69 -6.43 -7.51
CA VAL A 35 3.45 -7.66 -7.35
C VAL A 35 4.06 -8.02 -8.69
N TYR A 36 5.37 -8.25 -8.68
CA TYR A 36 6.09 -8.80 -9.82
C TYR A 36 6.24 -10.31 -9.67
N PHE A 37 5.62 -11.06 -10.58
CA PHE A 37 5.71 -12.51 -10.65
C PHE A 37 6.90 -12.90 -11.53
N SER A 38 8.10 -12.91 -10.94
CA SER A 38 9.38 -13.09 -11.67
C SER A 38 9.41 -14.33 -12.57
N ARG A 39 8.83 -15.45 -12.13
CA ARG A 39 8.75 -16.68 -12.92
C ARG A 39 8.01 -16.50 -14.25
N HIS A 40 7.06 -15.56 -14.30
CA HIS A 40 6.17 -15.35 -15.44
C HIS A 40 6.46 -14.04 -16.18
N GLY A 41 7.44 -13.24 -15.74
CA GLY A 41 7.71 -11.92 -16.32
C GLY A 41 6.51 -10.97 -16.24
N TYR A 42 5.62 -11.17 -15.25
CA TYR A 42 4.33 -10.47 -15.19
C TYR A 42 4.28 -9.50 -14.01
N LEU A 43 3.93 -8.24 -14.29
CA LEU A 43 3.77 -7.19 -13.29
C LEU A 43 2.28 -6.85 -13.14
N HIS A 44 1.74 -7.11 -11.95
CA HIS A 44 0.38 -6.72 -11.60
C HIS A 44 0.42 -5.42 -10.79
N LEU A 45 -0.30 -4.38 -11.24
CA LEU A 45 -0.30 -3.05 -10.63
C LEU A 45 -1.70 -2.63 -10.21
N TYR A 46 -1.76 -1.88 -9.11
CA TYR A 46 -2.92 -1.13 -8.66
C TYR A 46 -2.56 0.35 -8.61
N ASN A 47 -3.42 1.21 -9.15
CA ASN A 47 -3.35 2.65 -8.92
C ASN A 47 -3.99 2.94 -7.56
N ILE A 48 -3.29 3.69 -6.70
CA ILE A 48 -3.76 4.01 -5.34
C ILE A 48 -5.16 4.66 -5.38
N GLU A 49 -5.37 5.60 -6.28
CA GLU A 49 -6.64 6.32 -6.47
C GLU A 49 -7.84 5.41 -6.75
N ASN A 50 -7.62 4.20 -7.26
CA ASN A 50 -8.69 3.25 -7.58
C ASN A 50 -9.02 2.31 -6.41
N ILE A 51 -8.15 2.21 -5.41
CA ILE A 51 -8.27 1.23 -4.31
C ILE A 51 -8.30 1.87 -2.93
N ILE A 52 -7.99 3.17 -2.83
CA ILE A 52 -7.95 3.93 -1.59
C ILE A 52 -8.83 5.18 -1.77
N ASP A 53 -9.87 5.25 -0.96
CA ASP A 53 -10.56 6.49 -0.65
C ASP A 53 -9.86 7.16 0.54
N GLU A 54 -9.33 8.37 0.36
CA GLU A 54 -8.52 9.04 1.39
C GLU A 54 -9.29 9.34 2.69
N THR A 55 -10.61 9.51 2.60
CA THR A 55 -11.46 9.79 3.76
C THR A 55 -11.62 8.53 4.62
N GLU A 56 -11.98 7.42 3.99
CA GLU A 56 -12.11 6.13 4.68
C GLU A 56 -10.75 5.57 5.10
N PHE A 57 -9.71 5.80 4.30
CA PHE A 57 -8.39 5.30 4.58
C PHE A 57 -7.75 6.00 5.78
N SER A 58 -8.06 7.28 6.01
CA SER A 58 -7.65 7.96 7.24
C SER A 58 -8.26 7.31 8.50
N LYS A 59 -9.52 6.89 8.45
CA LYS A 59 -10.17 6.13 9.55
C LYS A 59 -9.52 4.75 9.72
N PHE A 60 -9.23 4.08 8.60
CA PHE A 60 -8.54 2.80 8.61
C PHE A 60 -7.16 2.90 9.25
N ILE A 61 -6.39 3.96 8.95
CA ILE A 61 -5.07 4.20 9.57
C ILE A 61 -5.19 4.33 11.09
N GLU A 62 -6.19 5.05 11.59
CA GLU A 62 -6.38 5.19 13.05
C GLU A 62 -6.71 3.84 13.70
N TRP A 63 -7.63 3.06 13.12
CA TRP A 63 -7.91 1.70 13.58
C TRP A 63 -6.67 0.79 13.51
N PHE A 64 -5.85 0.91 12.47
CA PHE A 64 -4.66 0.08 12.28
C PHE A 64 -3.57 0.33 13.34
N LYS A 65 -3.60 1.48 14.02
CA LYS A 65 -2.67 1.81 15.12
C LYS A 65 -3.10 1.23 16.47
N GLU A 66 -4.37 0.83 16.62
CA GLU A 66 -4.93 0.19 17.82
C GLU A 66 -4.50 -1.28 17.92
#